data_AF-A0A952UBW2-F1
#
_entry.id   AF-A0A952UBW2-F1
#
_cell.length_a   1.000
_cell.length_b   1.000
_cell.length_c   1.000
_cell.angle_alpha   90.00
_cell.angle_beta   90.00
_cell.angle_gamma   90.00
#
_symmetry.space_group_name_H-M   'P 1'
#
loop_
_entity.id
_entity.type
_entity.pdbx_description
1 polymer ?
#
loop_
_entity_poly.entity_id
_entity_poly.type
_entity_poly.pdbx_seq_one_letter_code
_entity_poly.pdbx_strand_id
1 'polypeptide(L)'
;MTHIPPPPPYQRQHQQYTAPPPPRRKSRAGLVIGIIVGVLAVIGAVVGVIALILNAILTPFQQASQDLRDALNNGDNASATSESAEYWITERPRYDEMVTVVAGMYDDYNRMLDDGSYTEIVGTTVNGAHYFHDFLRILLDEVGGIRFGVLTSSTDPGELDDIIDSKIGYALDLERKLHAGEDFNVTIRVERADGSVYESDGSNRSAILTPREAEAAARSFVPHLDANGTYVESATELAHMFGLELSRDFERAYDYCTRRTTSNNTIAAYCIVHPHVVWINTGFWGYPGFQSDPGFIDAIKHEIAHHRIGQICRTTQPVVAGELAEAVTSSYAVVFLGADGSELQHSAHSPTPQYIMSDATFDIATGIGQDLNCG
;
A
#
# COMPACT_ATOMS: atom_id res chain seq x y z
N MET A 1 37.46 22.56 -67.51
CA MET A 1 37.36 21.62 -66.38
C MET A 1 38.09 22.25 -65.20
N THR A 2 37.35 22.82 -64.28
CA THR A 2 37.87 23.55 -63.10
C THR A 2 37.81 22.63 -61.89
N HIS A 3 38.97 22.34 -61.31
CA HIS A 3 39.11 21.57 -60.07
C HIS A 3 38.74 22.45 -58.88
N ILE A 4 37.75 22.04 -58.08
CA ILE A 4 37.39 22.66 -56.80
C ILE A 4 38.00 21.79 -55.68
N PRO A 5 38.78 22.35 -54.74
CA PRO A 5 39.29 21.59 -53.59
C PRO A 5 38.21 21.38 -52.52
N PRO A 6 38.31 20.33 -51.69
CA PRO A 6 37.34 20.06 -50.64
C PRO A 6 37.43 21.11 -49.51
N PRO A 7 36.31 21.37 -48.80
CA PRO A 7 36.29 22.35 -47.72
C PRO A 7 37.08 21.85 -46.50
N PRO A 8 37.64 22.77 -45.69
CA PRO A 8 38.37 22.42 -44.48
C PRO A 8 37.44 21.83 -43.39
N PRO A 9 37.97 20.99 -42.48
CA PRO A 9 37.18 20.41 -41.41
C PRO A 9 36.70 21.48 -40.42
N TYR A 10 35.44 21.33 -40.00
CA TYR A 10 34.76 22.21 -39.05
C TYR A 10 35.36 22.01 -37.64
N GLN A 11 36.22 22.93 -37.19
CA GLN A 11 36.60 22.99 -35.78
C GLN A 11 35.47 23.63 -34.98
N ARG A 12 34.75 22.84 -34.18
CA ARG A 12 33.88 23.38 -33.12
C ARG A 12 34.77 24.06 -32.08
N GLN A 13 34.75 25.39 -32.04
CA GLN A 13 35.23 26.13 -30.88
C GLN A 13 34.29 25.86 -29.71
N HIS A 14 34.76 25.13 -28.70
CA HIS A 14 34.10 25.09 -27.40
C HIS A 14 34.27 26.46 -26.74
N GLN A 15 33.30 27.35 -26.90
CA GLN A 15 33.13 28.44 -25.95
C GLN A 15 32.75 27.82 -24.61
N GLN A 16 33.67 27.88 -23.64
CA GLN A 16 33.35 27.57 -22.25
C GLN A 16 32.28 28.55 -21.76
N TYR A 17 31.03 28.08 -21.74
CA TYR A 17 29.94 28.77 -21.07
C TYR A 17 30.13 28.63 -19.56
N THR A 18 30.66 29.66 -18.90
CA THR A 18 30.56 29.81 -17.45
C THR A 18 29.16 30.29 -17.10
N ALA A 19 28.35 29.40 -16.55
CA ALA A 19 27.02 29.74 -16.06
C ALA A 19 27.12 30.81 -14.94
N PRO A 20 26.20 31.79 -14.88
CA PRO A 20 26.10 32.69 -13.74
C PRO A 20 25.78 31.90 -12.46
N PRO A 21 26.27 32.33 -11.28
CA PRO A 21 26.03 31.61 -10.04
C PRO A 21 24.51 31.48 -9.80
N PRO A 22 24.01 30.29 -9.43
CA PRO A 22 22.59 30.08 -9.27
C PRO A 22 22.04 31.01 -8.18
N PRO A 23 20.81 31.55 -8.35
CA PRO A 23 20.16 32.29 -7.29
C PRO A 23 20.07 31.38 -6.06
N ARG A 24 20.42 31.90 -4.88
CA ARG A 24 20.37 31.15 -3.61
C ARG A 24 18.99 30.51 -3.46
N ARG A 25 18.91 29.20 -3.69
CA ARG A 25 17.70 28.41 -3.49
C ARG A 25 17.39 28.45 -1.99
N LYS A 26 16.36 29.19 -1.59
CA LYS A 26 15.70 28.93 -0.31
C LYS A 26 15.23 27.47 -0.35
N SER A 27 15.66 26.68 0.63
CA SER A 27 15.40 25.24 0.69
C SER A 27 13.89 24.96 0.63
N ARG A 28 13.43 24.39 -0.48
CA ARG A 28 12.05 23.94 -0.68
C ARG A 28 11.68 22.71 0.17
N ALA A 29 12.65 22.12 0.88
CA ALA A 29 12.39 21.09 1.90
C ALA A 29 11.46 21.61 3.02
N GLY A 30 11.59 22.88 3.43
CA GLY A 30 10.73 23.46 4.46
C GLY A 30 9.29 23.73 4.00
N LEU A 31 9.04 23.86 2.69
CA LEU A 31 7.71 24.17 2.15
C LEU A 31 6.87 22.89 1.97
N VAL A 32 7.48 21.78 1.52
CA VAL A 32 6.78 20.49 1.33
C VAL A 32 6.58 19.77 2.66
N ILE A 33 7.59 19.78 3.56
CA ILE A 33 7.42 19.31 4.94
C ILE A 33 6.37 20.16 5.66
N GLY A 34 6.36 21.48 5.45
CA GLY A 34 5.35 22.37 6.04
C GLY A 34 3.91 22.13 5.56
N ILE A 35 3.72 21.67 4.31
CA ILE A 35 2.39 21.36 3.77
C ILE A 35 1.91 19.97 4.20
N ILE A 36 2.79 18.96 4.25
CA ILE A 36 2.43 17.59 4.68
C ILE A 36 2.20 17.54 6.20
N VAL A 37 3.11 18.16 6.99
CA VAL A 37 2.88 18.38 8.43
C VAL A 37 1.67 19.30 8.63
N GLY A 38 1.44 20.29 7.77
CA GLY A 38 0.26 21.17 7.85
C GLY A 38 -1.07 20.45 7.61
N VAL A 39 -1.15 19.54 6.63
CA VAL A 39 -2.37 18.78 6.32
C VAL A 39 -2.59 17.66 7.33
N LEU A 40 -1.53 16.94 7.74
CA LEU A 40 -1.63 15.93 8.80
C LEU A 40 -1.86 16.53 10.18
N ALA A 41 -1.31 17.73 10.49
CA ALA A 41 -1.64 18.45 11.71
C ALA A 41 -3.03 19.08 11.65
N VAL A 42 -3.58 19.41 10.48
CA VAL A 42 -4.98 19.84 10.36
C VAL A 42 -5.94 18.65 10.48
N ILE A 43 -5.59 17.48 9.92
CA ILE A 43 -6.39 16.25 10.08
C ILE A 43 -6.27 15.72 11.52
N GLY A 44 -5.06 15.66 12.08
CA GLY A 44 -4.79 15.32 13.48
C GLY A 44 -5.33 16.36 14.46
N ALA A 45 -5.39 17.66 14.10
CA ALA A 45 -6.10 18.65 14.91
C ALA A 45 -7.61 18.53 14.75
N VAL A 46 -8.16 18.12 13.60
CA VAL A 46 -9.60 17.86 13.45
C VAL A 46 -10.00 16.60 14.20
N VAL A 47 -9.21 15.53 14.14
CA VAL A 47 -9.41 14.27 14.88
C VAL A 47 -9.12 14.45 16.37
N GLY A 48 -8.06 15.18 16.73
CA GLY A 48 -7.71 15.54 18.10
C GLY A 48 -8.69 16.55 18.73
N VAL A 49 -9.28 17.46 17.94
CA VAL A 49 -10.41 18.29 18.37
C VAL A 49 -11.66 17.44 18.50
N ILE A 50 -11.89 16.45 17.65
CA ILE A 50 -12.98 15.47 17.83
C ILE A 50 -12.74 14.61 19.08
N ALA A 51 -11.51 14.18 19.39
CA ALA A 51 -11.14 13.43 20.59
C ALA A 51 -11.20 14.30 21.88
N LEU A 52 -10.80 15.57 21.82
CA LEU A 52 -10.95 16.54 22.91
C LEU A 52 -12.41 16.94 23.12
N ILE A 53 -13.19 17.06 22.05
CA ILE A 53 -14.65 17.22 22.10
C ILE A 53 -15.28 15.92 22.64
N LEU A 54 -14.78 14.74 22.28
CA LEU A 54 -15.24 13.45 22.80
C LEU A 54 -14.98 13.38 24.31
N ASN A 55 -13.78 13.72 24.80
CA ASN A 55 -13.45 13.68 26.23
C ASN A 55 -14.19 14.78 27.04
N ALA A 56 -14.36 15.97 26.45
CA ALA A 56 -15.14 17.07 27.05
C ALA A 56 -16.66 16.84 27.00
N ILE A 57 -17.17 15.92 26.17
CA ILE A 57 -18.58 15.52 26.14
C ILE A 57 -18.81 14.20 26.90
N LEU A 58 -17.82 13.30 26.99
CA LEU A 58 -17.93 11.99 27.67
C LEU A 58 -18.27 12.12 29.14
N THR A 59 -17.58 13.00 29.87
CA THR A 59 -17.81 13.24 31.30
C THR A 59 -19.18 13.87 31.62
N PRO A 60 -19.64 14.95 30.95
CA PRO A 60 -20.98 15.50 31.20
C PRO A 60 -22.10 14.62 30.62
N PHE A 61 -21.87 13.80 29.60
CA PHE A 61 -22.88 12.87 29.09
C PHE A 61 -23.10 11.68 30.03
N GLN A 62 -22.03 11.13 30.62
CA GLN A 62 -22.13 10.10 31.66
C GLN A 62 -22.91 10.64 32.87
N GLN A 63 -22.59 11.86 33.34
CA GLN A 63 -23.35 12.52 34.41
C GLN A 63 -24.81 12.79 34.01
N ALA A 64 -25.07 13.35 32.83
CA ALA A 64 -26.45 13.62 32.38
C ALA A 64 -27.28 12.34 32.20
N SER A 65 -26.65 11.22 31.83
CA SER A 65 -27.31 9.92 31.76
C SER A 65 -27.62 9.34 33.14
N GLN A 66 -26.76 9.57 34.13
CA GLN A 66 -27.00 9.22 35.54
C GLN A 66 -28.12 10.10 36.13
N ASP A 67 -28.11 11.40 35.87
CA ASP A 67 -29.17 12.32 36.32
C ASP A 67 -30.54 11.96 35.72
N LEU A 68 -30.57 11.52 34.45
CA LEU A 68 -31.80 11.04 33.81
C LEU A 68 -32.30 9.73 34.44
N ARG A 69 -31.40 8.82 34.85
CA ARG A 69 -31.75 7.57 35.56
C ARG A 69 -32.32 7.85 36.94
N ASP A 70 -31.71 8.77 37.69
CA ASP A 70 -32.21 9.17 39.01
C ASP A 70 -33.58 9.84 38.90
N ALA A 71 -33.83 10.59 37.82
CA ALA A 71 -35.14 11.17 37.54
C ALA A 71 -36.19 10.11 37.16
N LEU A 72 -35.81 9.06 36.44
CA LEU A 72 -36.69 7.94 36.07
C LEU A 72 -37.00 7.03 37.28
N ASN A 73 -36.02 6.76 38.13
CA ASN A 73 -36.19 5.91 39.32
C ASN A 73 -36.93 6.60 40.48
N ASN A 74 -36.91 7.94 40.53
CA ASN A 74 -37.65 8.72 41.53
C ASN A 74 -39.07 9.13 41.07
N GLY A 75 -39.47 8.79 39.84
CA GLY A 75 -40.78 9.07 39.27
C GLY A 75 -41.79 7.96 39.55
N ASP A 76 -42.61 8.17 40.58
CA ASP A 76 -43.87 7.48 40.91
C ASP A 76 -43.83 6.09 41.60
N ASN A 77 -44.16 6.13 42.90
CA ASN A 77 -44.70 5.03 43.68
C ASN A 77 -46.00 4.48 43.04
N ALA A 78 -45.97 3.28 42.45
CA ALA A 78 -47.18 2.46 42.30
C ALA A 78 -46.88 0.95 42.21
N SER A 79 -47.26 0.25 43.28
CA SER A 79 -47.63 -1.17 43.36
C SER A 79 -46.56 -2.23 43.06
N ALA A 80 -46.09 -2.85 44.14
CA ALA A 80 -45.30 -4.08 44.15
C ALA A 80 -46.03 -5.24 43.44
N THR A 81 -45.65 -5.50 42.20
CA THR A 81 -45.61 -6.84 41.59
C THR A 81 -44.16 -7.28 41.54
N SER A 82 -43.86 -8.58 41.66
CA SER A 82 -42.48 -9.07 41.68
C SER A 82 -41.82 -8.85 40.31
N GLU A 83 -41.35 -7.63 40.07
CA GLU A 83 -40.45 -7.33 38.96
C GLU A 83 -39.18 -8.14 39.21
N SER A 84 -38.89 -9.05 38.29
CA SER A 84 -37.55 -9.63 38.17
C SER A 84 -36.54 -8.49 38.25
N ALA A 85 -35.64 -8.53 39.24
CA ALA A 85 -34.65 -7.49 39.42
C ALA A 85 -33.93 -7.24 38.10
N GLU A 86 -34.11 -6.03 37.55
CA GLU A 86 -33.46 -5.60 36.33
C GLU A 86 -32.04 -5.17 36.68
N TYR A 87 -31.05 -5.82 36.07
CA TYR A 87 -29.63 -5.52 36.24
C TYR A 87 -29.17 -4.62 35.11
N TRP A 88 -28.30 -3.66 35.41
CA TRP A 88 -27.70 -2.78 34.42
C TRP A 88 -26.29 -3.21 34.07
N ILE A 89 -25.89 -3.06 32.80
CA ILE A 89 -24.53 -3.42 32.37
C ILE A 89 -23.45 -2.65 33.14
N THR A 90 -23.74 -1.42 33.57
CA THR A 90 -22.82 -0.55 34.34
C THR A 90 -22.59 -1.03 35.77
N GLU A 91 -23.45 -1.91 36.29
CA GLU A 91 -23.34 -2.44 37.66
C GLU A 91 -22.55 -3.74 37.70
N ARG A 92 -22.08 -4.22 36.55
CA ARG A 92 -21.47 -5.54 36.43
C ARG A 92 -20.00 -5.51 36.82
N PRO A 93 -19.49 -6.57 37.48
CA PRO A 93 -18.15 -6.55 38.07
C PRO A 93 -17.01 -6.21 37.10
N ARG A 94 -17.18 -6.53 35.81
CA ARG A 94 -16.16 -6.35 34.77
C ARG A 94 -16.48 -5.21 33.79
N TYR A 95 -17.46 -4.37 34.11
CA TYR A 95 -17.79 -3.23 33.27
C TYR A 95 -16.61 -2.25 33.13
N ASP A 96 -15.96 -1.92 34.25
CA ASP A 96 -14.80 -1.02 34.25
C ASP A 96 -13.60 -1.61 33.49
N GLU A 97 -13.45 -2.94 33.52
CA GLU A 97 -12.44 -3.65 32.73
C GLU A 97 -12.74 -3.51 31.23
N MET A 98 -13.98 -3.72 30.80
CA MET A 98 -14.38 -3.52 29.40
C MET A 98 -14.12 -2.10 28.93
N VAL A 99 -14.48 -1.10 29.73
CA VAL A 99 -14.19 0.31 29.42
C VAL A 99 -12.68 0.53 29.28
N THR A 100 -11.89 0.00 30.21
CA THR A 100 -10.43 0.13 30.19
C THR A 100 -9.82 -0.54 28.97
N VAL A 101 -10.22 -1.77 28.65
CA VAL A 101 -9.68 -2.51 27.51
C VAL A 101 -10.05 -1.83 26.20
N VAL A 102 -11.31 -1.49 25.97
CA VAL A 102 -11.75 -0.98 24.67
C VAL A 102 -11.38 0.49 24.48
N ALA A 103 -11.72 1.35 25.44
CA ALA A 103 -11.46 2.79 25.33
C ALA A 103 -9.98 3.12 25.59
N GLY A 104 -9.33 2.44 26.55
CA GLY A 104 -7.91 2.60 26.79
C GLY A 104 -7.07 2.14 25.60
N MET A 105 -7.39 1.01 24.97
CA MET A 105 -6.71 0.58 23.75
C MET A 105 -6.88 1.59 22.62
N TYR A 106 -8.08 2.11 22.39
CA TYR A 106 -8.28 3.18 21.41
C TYR A 106 -7.40 4.40 21.70
N ASP A 107 -7.35 4.87 22.95
CA ASP A 107 -6.54 6.01 23.36
C ASP A 107 -5.03 5.75 23.18
N ASP A 108 -4.56 4.55 23.51
CA ASP A 108 -3.17 4.13 23.36
C ASP A 108 -2.74 4.14 21.89
N TYR A 109 -3.52 3.49 21.03
CA TYR A 109 -3.22 3.41 19.60
C TYR A 109 -3.46 4.74 18.86
N ASN A 110 -4.39 5.57 19.32
CA ASN A 110 -4.56 6.91 18.77
C ASN A 110 -3.37 7.82 19.12
N ARG A 111 -2.75 7.66 20.30
CA ARG A 111 -1.47 8.32 20.61
C ARG A 111 -0.34 7.85 19.69
N MET A 112 -0.28 6.56 19.36
CA MET A 112 0.67 6.04 18.38
C MET A 112 0.47 6.60 16.97
N LEU A 113 -0.79 6.88 16.59
CA LEU A 113 -1.10 7.58 15.34
C LEU A 113 -0.55 9.01 15.36
N ASP A 114 -0.77 9.73 16.46
CA ASP A 114 -0.38 11.14 16.61
C ASP A 114 1.15 11.33 16.64
N ASP A 115 1.89 10.42 17.28
CA ASP A 115 3.35 10.50 17.38
C ASP A 115 4.10 9.74 16.25
N GLY A 116 3.39 8.96 15.44
CA GLY A 116 3.93 8.22 14.29
C GLY A 116 4.57 6.86 14.62
N SER A 117 4.57 6.44 15.89
CA SER A 117 5.14 5.16 16.32
C SER A 117 4.39 3.94 15.81
N TYR A 118 3.17 4.10 15.28
CA TYR A 118 2.41 3.02 14.62
C TYR A 118 3.19 2.33 13.49
N THR A 119 4.13 3.03 12.86
CA THR A 119 4.98 2.49 11.80
C THR A 119 5.88 1.34 12.25
N GLU A 120 6.12 1.18 13.55
CA GLU A 120 6.82 0.03 14.11
C GLU A 120 5.99 -1.27 14.03
N ILE A 121 4.66 -1.14 13.94
CA ILE A 121 3.72 -2.27 13.87
C ILE A 121 3.40 -2.63 12.41
N VAL A 122 3.05 -1.63 11.60
CA VAL A 122 2.51 -1.84 10.23
C VAL A 122 3.48 -1.41 9.12
N GLY A 123 4.70 -1.03 9.48
CA GLY A 123 5.67 -0.46 8.54
C GLY A 123 5.32 0.97 8.12
N THR A 124 6.16 1.56 7.26
CA THR A 124 6.04 2.95 6.81
C THR A 124 5.19 3.12 5.54
N THR A 125 4.52 2.07 5.08
CA THR A 125 3.79 2.10 3.81
C THR A 125 2.44 2.81 3.97
N VAL A 126 1.92 3.37 2.87
CA VAL A 126 0.57 3.95 2.85
C VAL A 126 -0.50 2.90 3.18
N ASN A 127 -0.31 1.66 2.72
CA ASN A 127 -1.23 0.57 3.05
C ASN A 127 -1.14 0.15 4.52
N GLY A 128 0.05 0.27 5.15
CA GLY A 128 0.23 0.09 6.58
C GLY A 128 -0.53 1.15 7.36
N ALA A 129 -0.41 2.42 6.96
CA ALA A 129 -1.19 3.50 7.54
C ALA A 129 -2.70 3.31 7.37
N HIS A 130 -3.18 2.82 6.22
CA HIS A 130 -4.60 2.49 6.01
C HIS A 130 -5.07 1.35 6.90
N TYR A 131 -4.30 0.26 6.99
CA TYR A 131 -4.62 -0.89 7.83
C TYR A 131 -4.65 -0.52 9.31
N PHE A 132 -3.72 0.32 9.78
CA PHE A 132 -3.75 0.86 11.14
C PHE A 132 -4.93 1.81 11.39
N HIS A 133 -5.29 2.62 10.39
CA HIS A 133 -6.48 3.48 10.47
C HIS A 133 -7.78 2.67 10.50
N ASP A 134 -7.85 1.55 9.79
CA ASP A 134 -8.99 0.61 9.85
C ASP A 134 -9.14 0.00 11.23
N PHE A 135 -8.03 -0.44 11.85
CA PHE A 135 -8.01 -0.90 13.24
C PHE A 135 -8.60 0.15 14.20
N LEU A 136 -8.11 1.39 14.14
CA LEU A 136 -8.62 2.49 14.97
C LEU A 136 -10.10 2.78 14.70
N ARG A 137 -10.56 2.61 13.45
CA ARG A 137 -11.96 2.84 13.10
C ARG A 137 -12.88 1.78 13.71
N ILE A 138 -12.46 0.51 13.70
CA ILE A 138 -13.21 -0.59 14.32
C ILE A 138 -13.29 -0.36 15.84
N LEU A 139 -12.16 -0.03 16.48
CA LEU A 139 -12.14 0.28 17.92
C LEU A 139 -13.01 1.49 18.27
N LEU A 140 -13.00 2.54 17.45
CA LEU A 140 -13.83 3.71 17.68
C LEU A 140 -15.33 3.38 17.64
N ASP A 141 -15.75 2.46 16.78
CA ASP A 141 -17.13 1.98 16.73
C ASP A 141 -17.50 1.24 18.02
N GLU A 142 -16.60 0.40 18.54
CA GLU A 142 -16.78 -0.29 19.83
C GLU A 142 -16.85 0.68 21.02
N VAL A 143 -16.00 1.71 21.04
CA VAL A 143 -16.07 2.80 22.04
C VAL A 143 -17.43 3.52 21.96
N GLY A 144 -17.92 3.78 20.74
CA GLY A 144 -19.26 4.31 20.51
C GLY A 144 -20.34 3.39 21.09
N GLY A 145 -20.23 2.09 20.85
CA GLY A 145 -21.12 1.06 21.38
C GLY A 145 -21.16 1.03 22.91
N ILE A 146 -20.03 1.21 23.59
CA ILE A 146 -19.99 1.33 25.07
C ILE A 146 -20.70 2.59 25.53
N ARG A 147 -20.44 3.72 24.86
CA ARG A 147 -21.03 5.03 25.22
C ARG A 147 -22.56 5.03 25.13
N PHE A 148 -23.11 4.43 24.09
CA PHE A 148 -24.57 4.35 23.90
C PHE A 148 -25.19 3.12 24.58
N GLY A 149 -24.39 2.08 24.85
CA GLY A 149 -24.79 0.86 25.55
C GLY A 149 -24.92 1.00 27.07
N VAL A 150 -24.66 2.18 27.65
CA VAL A 150 -24.84 2.40 29.09
C VAL A 150 -26.28 2.13 29.56
N LEU A 151 -27.25 2.18 28.66
CA LEU A 151 -28.67 1.90 28.91
C LEU A 151 -29.04 0.42 28.72
N THR A 152 -28.08 -0.46 28.48
CA THR A 152 -28.34 -1.90 28.36
C THR A 152 -28.64 -2.50 29.74
N SER A 153 -29.80 -3.13 29.84
CA SER A 153 -30.26 -3.87 31.01
C SER A 153 -30.72 -5.27 30.62
N SER A 154 -30.71 -6.19 31.59
CA SER A 154 -31.32 -7.51 31.47
C SER A 154 -31.80 -7.99 32.83
N THR A 155 -32.79 -8.89 32.82
CA THR A 155 -33.23 -9.63 34.01
C THR A 155 -32.33 -10.83 34.31
N ASP A 156 -31.48 -11.23 33.35
CA ASP A 156 -30.45 -12.24 33.52
C ASP A 156 -29.07 -11.56 33.59
N PRO A 157 -28.42 -11.59 34.76
CA PRO A 157 -27.07 -11.07 34.87
C PRO A 157 -26.04 -11.87 34.06
N GLY A 158 -26.26 -13.13 33.69
CA GLY A 158 -25.35 -13.85 32.80
C GLY A 158 -25.20 -13.16 31.44
N GLU A 159 -26.30 -12.69 30.85
CA GLU A 159 -26.31 -12.08 29.52
C GLU A 159 -25.47 -10.79 29.45
N LEU A 160 -25.46 -9.98 30.51
CA LEU A 160 -24.66 -8.75 30.54
C LEU A 160 -23.16 -9.05 30.73
N ASP A 161 -22.82 -10.11 31.46
CA ASP A 161 -21.44 -10.57 31.58
C ASP A 161 -20.94 -11.12 30.23
N ASP A 162 -21.79 -11.86 29.51
CA ASP A 162 -21.47 -12.34 28.16
C ASP A 162 -21.22 -11.19 27.16
N ILE A 163 -22.00 -10.09 27.25
CA ILE A 163 -21.76 -8.89 26.43
C ILE A 163 -20.41 -8.26 26.76
N ILE A 164 -20.08 -8.14 28.06
CA ILE A 164 -18.80 -7.61 28.53
C ILE A 164 -17.65 -8.47 28.01
N ASP A 165 -17.74 -9.79 28.18
CA ASP A 165 -16.71 -10.75 27.74
C ASP A 165 -16.53 -10.74 26.23
N SER A 166 -17.62 -10.65 25.47
CA SER A 166 -17.59 -10.52 24.02
C SER A 166 -16.84 -9.26 23.57
N LYS A 167 -17.13 -8.11 24.19
CA LYS A 167 -16.47 -6.84 23.84
C LYS A 167 -14.98 -6.83 24.18
N ILE A 168 -14.62 -7.34 25.37
CA ILE A 168 -13.21 -7.51 25.77
C ILE A 168 -12.50 -8.45 24.80
N GLY A 169 -13.08 -9.62 24.53
CA GLY A 169 -12.50 -10.63 23.65
C GLY A 169 -12.31 -10.14 22.22
N TYR A 170 -13.28 -9.39 21.69
CA TYR A 170 -13.19 -8.82 20.35
C TYR A 170 -12.09 -7.78 20.22
N ALA A 171 -11.97 -6.85 21.18
CA ALA A 171 -10.88 -5.86 21.18
C ALA A 171 -9.49 -6.50 21.27
N LEU A 172 -9.33 -7.51 22.14
CA LEU A 172 -8.08 -8.25 22.27
C LEU A 172 -7.74 -9.07 21.01
N ASP A 173 -8.73 -9.66 20.32
CA ASP A 173 -8.50 -10.34 19.05
C ASP A 173 -8.10 -9.36 17.93
N LEU A 174 -8.71 -8.17 17.88
CA LEU A 174 -8.30 -7.13 16.94
C LEU A 174 -6.85 -6.71 17.17
N GLU A 175 -6.45 -6.48 18.42
CA GLU A 175 -5.08 -6.13 18.78
C GLU A 175 -4.09 -7.22 18.37
N ARG A 176 -4.42 -8.48 18.70
CA ARG A 176 -3.64 -9.65 18.28
C ARG A 176 -3.49 -9.71 16.76
N LYS A 177 -4.58 -9.50 16.01
CA LYS A 177 -4.57 -9.50 14.53
C LYS A 177 -3.69 -8.39 13.97
N LEU A 178 -3.76 -7.19 14.53
CA LEU A 178 -2.93 -6.06 14.14
C LEU A 178 -1.44 -6.41 14.25
N HIS A 179 -1.01 -6.95 15.40
CA HIS A 179 0.39 -7.34 15.63
C HIS A 179 0.81 -8.56 14.81
N ALA A 180 -0.11 -9.48 14.53
CA ALA A 180 0.14 -10.64 13.68
C ALA A 180 0.10 -10.32 12.18
N GLY A 181 -0.41 -9.14 11.80
CA GLY A 181 -0.64 -8.78 10.41
C GLY A 181 -1.74 -9.60 9.74
N GLU A 182 -2.80 -9.97 10.47
CA GLU A 182 -3.93 -10.75 9.98
C GLU A 182 -5.11 -9.87 9.55
N ASP A 183 -5.94 -10.35 8.63
CA ASP A 183 -7.15 -9.63 8.25
C ASP A 183 -8.13 -9.48 9.43
N PHE A 184 -8.74 -8.30 9.55
CA PHE A 184 -9.79 -8.08 10.56
C PHE A 184 -11.10 -8.79 10.21
N ASN A 185 -11.29 -9.16 8.94
CA ASN A 185 -12.49 -9.84 8.41
C ASN A 185 -13.79 -9.05 8.64
N VAL A 186 -13.75 -7.74 8.40
CA VAL A 186 -14.89 -6.84 8.57
C VAL A 186 -15.04 -5.91 7.38
N THR A 187 -16.26 -5.47 7.08
CA THR A 187 -16.47 -4.40 6.10
C THR A 187 -16.63 -3.07 6.83
N ILE A 188 -15.72 -2.14 6.57
CA ILE A 188 -15.76 -0.78 7.07
C ILE A 188 -16.31 0.11 5.96
N ARG A 189 -17.38 0.85 6.25
CA ARG A 189 -17.93 1.85 5.32
C ARG A 189 -18.23 3.14 6.07
N VAL A 190 -17.64 4.24 5.62
CA VAL A 190 -17.82 5.57 6.23
C VAL A 190 -18.18 6.58 5.17
N GLU A 191 -19.37 7.17 5.29
CA GLU A 191 -19.77 8.33 4.50
C GLU A 191 -19.22 9.59 5.18
N ARG A 192 -18.43 10.37 4.44
CA ARG A 192 -17.85 11.63 4.89
C ARG A 192 -18.83 12.77 4.66
N ALA A 193 -18.62 13.89 5.36
CA ALA A 193 -19.49 15.08 5.28
C ALA A 193 -19.56 15.71 3.86
N ASP A 194 -18.58 15.42 3.00
CA ASP A 194 -18.55 15.84 1.59
C ASP A 194 -19.28 14.88 0.63
N GLY A 195 -19.91 13.83 1.16
CA GLY A 195 -20.60 12.78 0.39
C GLY A 195 -19.67 11.70 -0.18
N SER A 196 -18.36 11.76 0.08
CA SER A 196 -17.44 10.69 -0.31
C SER A 196 -17.57 9.48 0.63
N VAL A 197 -17.40 8.27 0.09
CA VAL A 197 -17.45 7.04 0.89
C VAL A 197 -16.04 6.46 1.00
N TYR A 198 -15.61 6.20 2.23
CA TYR A 198 -14.49 5.32 2.53
C TYR A 198 -15.01 3.91 2.68
N GLU A 199 -14.37 2.94 2.02
CA GLU A 199 -14.71 1.53 2.12
C GLU A 199 -13.44 0.70 2.25
N SER A 200 -13.43 -0.23 3.20
CA SER A 200 -12.33 -1.18 3.43
C SER A 200 -12.90 -2.53 3.85
N ASP A 201 -12.22 -3.61 3.48
CA ASP A 201 -12.52 -4.99 3.87
C ASP A 201 -11.68 -5.46 5.08
N GLY A 202 -10.91 -4.55 5.69
CA GLY A 202 -10.07 -4.84 6.85
C GLY A 202 -8.90 -5.77 6.55
N SER A 203 -8.54 -5.98 5.28
CA SER A 203 -7.43 -6.85 4.89
C SER A 203 -6.08 -6.21 5.17
N ASN A 204 -5.11 -6.99 5.64
CA ASN A 204 -3.76 -6.51 5.82
C ASN A 204 -3.03 -6.42 4.47
N ARG A 205 -2.93 -5.19 3.94
CA ARG A 205 -2.14 -4.88 2.73
C ARG A 205 -0.88 -4.10 3.06
N SER A 206 -0.50 -4.02 4.35
CA SER A 206 0.59 -3.17 4.85
C SER A 206 1.96 -3.48 4.23
N ALA A 207 2.18 -4.71 3.77
CA ALA A 207 3.39 -5.11 3.06
C ALA A 207 3.51 -4.56 1.62
N ILE A 208 2.43 -4.02 1.02
CA ILE A 208 2.46 -3.52 -0.36
C ILE A 208 3.00 -2.08 -0.35
N LEU A 209 4.27 -1.94 -0.78
CA LEU A 209 4.92 -0.64 -1.01
C LEU A 209 4.10 0.22 -1.98
N THR A 210 4.16 1.55 -1.86
CA THR A 210 3.64 2.39 -2.96
C THR A 210 4.45 2.09 -4.23
N PRO A 211 3.90 2.30 -5.43
CA PRO A 211 4.63 1.87 -6.63
C PRO A 211 6.01 2.53 -6.82
N ARG A 212 6.20 3.78 -6.35
CA ARG A 212 7.52 4.43 -6.36
C ARG A 212 8.47 3.91 -5.29
N GLU A 213 7.95 3.52 -4.13
CA GLU A 213 8.75 2.87 -3.09
C GLU A 213 9.16 1.46 -3.51
N ALA A 214 8.26 0.72 -4.16
CA ALA A 214 8.56 -0.58 -4.77
C ALA A 214 9.66 -0.46 -5.83
N GLU A 215 9.59 0.55 -6.71
CA GLU A 215 10.66 0.87 -7.67
C GLU A 215 11.99 1.15 -6.96
N ALA A 216 12.00 1.99 -5.92
CA ALA A 216 13.22 2.31 -5.17
C ALA A 216 13.80 1.09 -4.42
N ALA A 217 12.93 0.25 -3.85
CA ALA A 217 13.32 -1.00 -3.21
C ALA A 217 13.90 -1.99 -4.22
N ALA A 218 13.23 -2.19 -5.36
CA ALA A 218 13.70 -3.05 -6.45
C ALA A 218 15.06 -2.60 -7.01
N ARG A 219 15.29 -1.29 -7.12
CA ARG A 219 16.55 -0.71 -7.57
C ARG A 219 17.71 -0.95 -6.61
N SER A 220 17.44 -1.01 -5.32
CA SER A 220 18.45 -1.27 -4.28
C SER A 220 18.51 -2.73 -3.84
N PHE A 221 17.64 -3.58 -4.40
CA PHE A 221 17.56 -5.00 -4.10
C PHE A 221 18.85 -5.71 -4.49
N VAL A 222 19.40 -6.49 -3.56
CA VAL A 222 20.60 -7.31 -3.74
C VAL A 222 20.15 -8.77 -3.81
N PRO A 223 20.16 -9.41 -5.00
CA PRO A 223 19.75 -10.79 -5.13
C PRO A 223 20.70 -11.76 -4.42
N HIS A 224 20.14 -12.84 -3.91
CA HIS A 224 20.86 -13.92 -3.25
C HIS A 224 20.41 -15.27 -3.81
N LEU A 225 21.32 -16.24 -3.74
CA LEU A 225 21.01 -17.62 -4.12
C LEU A 225 20.28 -18.32 -2.98
N ASP A 226 19.27 -19.10 -3.32
CA ASP A 226 18.56 -20.00 -2.43
C ASP A 226 19.38 -21.26 -2.11
N ALA A 227 18.81 -22.16 -1.30
CA ALA A 227 19.44 -23.42 -0.92
C ALA A 227 19.76 -24.37 -2.10
N ASN A 228 19.11 -24.18 -3.26
CA ASN A 228 19.34 -24.94 -4.48
C ASN A 228 20.36 -24.25 -5.41
N GLY A 229 20.92 -23.11 -5.00
CA GLY A 229 21.83 -22.32 -5.82
C GLY A 229 21.12 -21.55 -6.94
N THR A 230 19.84 -21.21 -6.77
CA THR A 230 19.06 -20.46 -7.76
C THR A 230 18.56 -19.12 -7.21
N TYR A 231 18.19 -18.19 -8.08
CA TYR A 231 17.63 -16.89 -7.73
C TYR A 231 16.10 -16.88 -7.58
N VAL A 232 15.46 -18.06 -7.50
CA VAL A 232 13.99 -18.15 -7.45
C VAL A 232 13.41 -17.42 -6.25
N GLU A 233 13.95 -17.63 -5.04
CA GLU A 233 13.45 -16.96 -3.83
C GLU A 233 13.59 -15.43 -3.93
N SER A 234 14.77 -14.96 -4.36
CA SER A 234 15.01 -13.54 -4.63
C SER A 234 14.06 -12.94 -5.67
N ALA A 235 13.77 -13.69 -6.74
CA ALA A 235 12.82 -13.26 -7.75
C ALA A 235 11.39 -13.16 -7.20
N THR A 236 10.99 -14.11 -6.34
CA THR A 236 9.68 -14.09 -5.66
C THR A 236 9.57 -12.91 -4.71
N GLU A 237 10.59 -12.64 -3.89
CA GLU A 237 10.63 -11.45 -3.02
C GLU A 237 10.47 -10.17 -3.83
N LEU A 238 11.21 -10.05 -4.93
CA LEU A 238 11.15 -8.90 -5.81
C LEU A 238 9.76 -8.71 -6.43
N ALA A 239 9.11 -9.79 -6.88
CA ALA A 239 7.75 -9.74 -7.43
C ALA A 239 6.72 -9.31 -6.36
N HIS A 240 6.85 -9.82 -5.13
CA HIS A 240 5.96 -9.47 -4.01
C HIS A 240 5.99 -7.98 -3.65
N MET A 241 7.12 -7.28 -3.84
CA MET A 241 7.19 -5.82 -3.64
C MET A 241 6.16 -5.06 -4.48
N PHE A 242 5.73 -5.64 -5.60
CA PHE A 242 4.75 -5.08 -6.53
C PHE A 242 3.39 -5.77 -6.46
N GLY A 243 3.17 -6.66 -5.48
CA GLY A 243 1.94 -7.45 -5.38
C GLY A 243 1.76 -8.46 -6.53
N LEU A 244 2.86 -8.99 -7.06
CA LEU A 244 2.89 -9.98 -8.13
C LEU A 244 3.33 -11.35 -7.61
N GLU A 245 2.70 -12.41 -8.10
CA GLU A 245 3.13 -13.79 -7.90
C GLU A 245 3.97 -14.29 -9.09
N LEU A 246 4.91 -15.21 -8.83
CA LEU A 246 5.61 -15.94 -9.88
C LEU A 246 5.00 -17.32 -10.09
N SER A 247 4.48 -17.56 -11.29
CA SER A 247 3.93 -18.87 -11.68
C SER A 247 4.85 -19.60 -12.65
N ARG A 248 5.01 -20.91 -12.50
CA ARG A 248 5.73 -21.77 -13.47
C ARG A 248 4.80 -22.40 -14.51
N ASP A 249 3.50 -22.15 -14.40
CA ASP A 249 2.49 -22.65 -15.32
C ASP A 249 2.36 -21.72 -16.52
N PHE A 250 3.40 -21.72 -17.38
CA PHE A 250 3.49 -20.80 -18.51
C PHE A 250 2.40 -21.02 -19.56
N GLU A 251 1.87 -22.24 -19.67
CA GLU A 251 0.78 -22.54 -20.62
C GLU A 251 -0.46 -21.70 -20.32
N ARG A 252 -0.74 -21.41 -19.03
CA ARG A 252 -1.83 -20.50 -18.64
C ARG A 252 -1.62 -19.07 -19.09
N ALA A 253 -0.39 -18.62 -19.34
CA ALA A 253 -0.17 -17.28 -19.88
C ALA A 253 -0.84 -17.12 -21.25
N TYR A 254 -0.94 -18.18 -22.06
CA TYR A 254 -1.58 -18.13 -23.38
C TYR A 254 -3.08 -17.82 -23.33
N ASP A 255 -3.75 -18.06 -22.20
CA ASP A 255 -5.17 -17.74 -22.02
C ASP A 255 -5.40 -16.23 -21.83
N TYR A 256 -4.36 -15.49 -21.40
CA TYR A 256 -4.46 -14.08 -21.01
C TYR A 256 -3.61 -13.14 -21.86
N CYS A 257 -2.54 -13.67 -22.47
CA CYS A 257 -1.63 -12.91 -23.31
C CYS A 257 -2.11 -12.90 -24.76
N THR A 258 -2.43 -11.72 -25.28
CA THR A 258 -3.01 -11.53 -26.62
C THR A 258 -2.06 -11.89 -27.77
N ARG A 259 -0.77 -12.12 -27.49
CA ARG A 259 0.24 -12.53 -28.46
C ARG A 259 0.79 -13.89 -28.05
N ARG A 260 0.72 -14.90 -28.94
CA ARG A 260 1.42 -16.18 -28.77
C ARG A 260 2.92 -15.90 -28.76
N THR A 261 3.52 -15.85 -27.57
CA THR A 261 4.96 -15.90 -27.37
C THR A 261 5.46 -17.25 -27.87
N THR A 262 6.37 -17.26 -28.82
CA THR A 262 6.95 -18.51 -29.33
C THR A 262 7.86 -19.09 -28.25
N SER A 263 7.59 -20.35 -27.90
CA SER A 263 7.81 -20.90 -26.56
C SER A 263 9.26 -21.17 -26.16
N ASN A 264 10.26 -21.04 -27.03
CA ASN A 264 11.64 -21.42 -26.68
C ASN A 264 12.56 -20.26 -26.30
N ASN A 265 12.25 -19.02 -26.67
CA ASN A 265 13.13 -17.86 -26.48
C ASN A 265 12.58 -16.82 -25.49
N THR A 266 11.30 -16.88 -25.14
CA THR A 266 10.71 -16.04 -24.09
C THR A 266 11.08 -16.60 -22.72
N ILE A 267 11.62 -15.77 -21.83
CA ILE A 267 12.03 -16.20 -20.47
C ILE A 267 10.85 -16.17 -19.51
N ALA A 268 10.07 -15.10 -19.55
CA ALA A 268 8.88 -14.89 -18.73
C ALA A 268 7.87 -14.03 -19.50
N ALA A 269 6.67 -13.88 -18.94
CA ALA A 269 5.64 -13.01 -19.50
C ALA A 269 4.77 -12.39 -18.39
N TYR A 270 4.44 -11.12 -18.57
CA TYR A 270 3.39 -10.42 -17.86
C TYR A 270 2.27 -9.99 -18.81
N CYS A 271 1.02 -10.13 -18.38
CA CYS A 271 -0.14 -9.72 -19.17
C CYS A 271 -1.15 -8.92 -18.32
N ILE A 272 -1.46 -7.71 -18.79
CA ILE A 272 -2.29 -6.73 -18.05
C ILE A 272 -3.71 -7.22 -17.74
N VAL A 273 -4.22 -8.20 -18.49
CA VAL A 273 -5.55 -8.81 -18.27
C VAL A 273 -5.58 -9.63 -16.97
N HIS A 274 -4.42 -10.09 -16.49
CA HIS A 274 -4.28 -10.79 -15.21
C HIS A 274 -3.11 -10.17 -14.42
N PRO A 275 -3.31 -8.96 -13.87
CA PRO A 275 -2.22 -8.06 -13.47
C PRO A 275 -1.47 -8.46 -12.19
N HIS A 276 -1.74 -9.65 -11.65
CA HIS A 276 -1.19 -10.15 -10.38
C HIS A 276 -0.15 -11.27 -10.55
N VAL A 277 0.18 -11.67 -11.79
CA VAL A 277 1.06 -12.82 -12.04
C VAL A 277 2.09 -12.51 -13.13
N VAL A 278 3.32 -12.97 -12.90
CA VAL A 278 4.36 -13.14 -13.92
C VAL A 278 4.56 -14.64 -14.14
N TRP A 279 4.45 -15.08 -15.39
CA TRP A 279 4.64 -16.49 -15.73
C TRP A 279 6.06 -16.75 -16.22
N ILE A 280 6.76 -17.67 -15.56
CA ILE A 280 8.09 -18.14 -15.94
C ILE A 280 7.95 -19.22 -16.99
N ASN A 281 8.61 -19.03 -18.13
CA ASN A 281 8.57 -20.00 -19.21
C ASN A 281 9.49 -21.19 -18.95
N THR A 282 8.90 -22.30 -18.53
CA THR A 282 9.62 -23.57 -18.33
C THR A 282 10.03 -24.25 -19.63
N GLY A 283 9.49 -23.80 -20.77
CA GLY A 283 9.88 -24.22 -22.12
C GLY A 283 11.04 -23.41 -22.73
N PHE A 284 11.53 -22.39 -22.04
CA PHE A 284 12.72 -21.63 -22.46
C PHE A 284 13.94 -22.55 -22.58
N TRP A 285 14.74 -22.39 -23.65
CA TRP A 285 15.87 -23.28 -23.94
C TRP A 285 16.91 -23.35 -22.80
N GLY A 286 17.04 -22.29 -22.01
CA GLY A 286 17.94 -22.22 -20.86
C GLY A 286 17.33 -22.74 -19.55
N TYR A 287 16.07 -23.17 -19.52
CA TYR A 287 15.42 -23.67 -18.31
C TYR A 287 15.85 -25.11 -17.96
N PRO A 288 16.06 -25.45 -16.66
CA PRO A 288 16.01 -24.58 -15.49
C PRO A 288 17.34 -23.85 -15.21
N GLY A 289 18.43 -24.15 -15.94
CA GLY A 289 19.78 -23.65 -15.65
C GLY A 289 19.88 -22.12 -15.53
N PHE A 290 19.09 -21.38 -16.31
CA PHE A 290 19.03 -19.92 -16.27
C PHE A 290 18.59 -19.37 -14.91
N GLN A 291 17.88 -20.14 -14.08
CA GLN A 291 17.51 -19.71 -12.73
C GLN A 291 18.72 -19.49 -11.81
N SER A 292 19.90 -20.03 -12.15
CA SER A 292 21.15 -19.79 -11.41
C SER A 292 21.94 -18.59 -11.93
N ASP A 293 21.49 -17.97 -13.01
CA ASP A 293 22.14 -16.83 -13.66
C ASP A 293 21.55 -15.51 -13.12
N PRO A 294 22.37 -14.49 -12.78
CA PRO A 294 21.88 -13.18 -12.37
C PRO A 294 20.91 -12.54 -13.38
N GLY A 295 21.06 -12.81 -14.69
CA GLY A 295 20.15 -12.33 -15.74
C GLY A 295 18.71 -12.81 -15.57
N PHE A 296 18.45 -13.85 -14.76
CA PHE A 296 17.09 -14.22 -14.37
C PHE A 296 16.40 -13.12 -13.60
N ILE A 297 17.08 -12.46 -12.66
CA ILE A 297 16.52 -11.34 -11.90
C ILE A 297 16.21 -10.17 -12.83
N ASP A 298 17.09 -9.88 -13.80
CA ASP A 298 16.87 -8.80 -14.76
C ASP A 298 15.64 -9.09 -15.64
N ALA A 299 15.46 -10.33 -16.09
CA ALA A 299 14.27 -10.74 -16.81
C ALA A 299 12.98 -10.55 -15.99
N ILE A 300 13.02 -10.82 -14.68
CA ILE A 300 11.87 -10.55 -13.79
C ILE A 300 11.63 -9.04 -13.65
N LYS A 301 12.67 -8.23 -13.53
CA LYS A 301 12.55 -6.76 -13.54
C LYS A 301 11.93 -6.25 -14.84
N HIS A 302 12.22 -6.87 -15.99
CA HIS A 302 11.56 -6.55 -17.26
C HIS A 302 10.05 -6.77 -17.20
N GLU A 303 9.60 -7.93 -16.69
CA GLU A 303 8.16 -8.21 -16.57
C GLU A 303 7.47 -7.31 -15.52
N ILE A 304 8.17 -6.97 -14.42
CA ILE A 304 7.70 -5.97 -13.45
C ILE A 304 7.58 -4.58 -14.11
N ALA A 305 8.49 -4.22 -15.02
CA ALA A 305 8.40 -2.97 -15.76
C ALA A 305 7.15 -2.95 -16.67
N HIS A 306 6.80 -4.06 -17.32
CA HIS A 306 5.52 -4.17 -18.04
C HIS A 306 4.32 -3.95 -17.10
N HIS A 307 4.36 -4.51 -15.89
CA HIS A 307 3.33 -4.26 -14.87
C HIS A 307 3.23 -2.78 -14.50
N ARG A 308 4.35 -2.11 -14.25
CA ARG A 308 4.40 -0.70 -13.88
C ARG A 308 3.90 0.23 -14.99
N ILE A 309 4.35 0.01 -16.22
CA ILE A 309 3.87 0.74 -17.40
C ILE A 309 2.36 0.49 -17.57
N GLY A 310 1.90 -0.75 -17.37
CA GLY A 310 0.48 -1.10 -17.38
C GLY A 310 -0.34 -0.35 -16.33
N GLN A 311 0.16 -0.17 -15.11
CA GLN A 311 -0.51 0.61 -14.08
C GLN A 311 -0.56 2.12 -14.39
N ILE A 312 0.51 2.66 -14.98
CA ILE A 312 0.60 4.10 -15.33
C ILE A 312 -0.27 4.41 -16.55
N CYS A 313 -0.09 3.65 -17.62
CA CYS A 313 -0.66 3.94 -18.94
C CYS A 313 -1.91 3.12 -19.28
N ARG A 314 -2.34 2.20 -18.40
CA ARG A 314 -3.47 1.27 -18.63
C ARG A 314 -3.27 0.36 -19.86
N THR A 315 -2.03 0.21 -20.31
CA THR A 315 -1.59 -0.65 -21.41
C THR A 315 -0.10 -0.95 -21.24
N THR A 316 0.36 -2.10 -21.74
CA THR A 316 1.81 -2.42 -21.85
C THR A 316 2.44 -1.87 -23.13
N GLN A 317 1.63 -1.29 -24.03
CA GLN A 317 2.09 -0.69 -25.29
C GLN A 317 1.56 0.75 -25.39
N PRO A 318 2.12 1.70 -24.63
CA PRO A 318 1.68 3.09 -24.67
C PRO A 318 2.00 3.73 -26.02
N VAL A 319 1.17 4.68 -26.46
CA VAL A 319 1.26 5.30 -27.80
C VAL A 319 2.62 5.97 -27.99
N VAL A 320 3.15 6.61 -26.95
CA VAL A 320 4.48 7.24 -26.97
C VAL A 320 5.62 6.26 -27.28
N ALA A 321 5.46 4.98 -26.96
CA ALA A 321 6.47 3.96 -27.23
C ALA A 321 6.37 3.39 -28.66
N GLY A 322 5.19 3.45 -29.29
CA GLY A 322 4.95 2.89 -30.62
C GLY A 322 5.44 1.44 -30.75
N GLU A 323 6.17 1.14 -31.82
CA GLU A 323 6.78 -0.19 -32.04
C GLU A 323 7.94 -0.51 -31.09
N LEU A 324 8.40 0.44 -30.27
CA LEU A 324 9.54 0.26 -29.35
C LEU A 324 9.12 -0.19 -27.95
N ALA A 325 7.87 -0.65 -27.76
CA ALA A 325 7.31 -0.96 -26.44
C ALA A 325 8.21 -1.87 -25.58
N GLU A 326 8.75 -2.96 -26.13
CA GLU A 326 9.62 -3.88 -25.38
C GLU A 326 10.96 -3.22 -24.98
N ALA A 327 11.60 -2.47 -25.88
CA ALA A 327 12.82 -1.72 -25.58
C ALA A 327 12.60 -0.60 -24.55
N VAL A 328 11.44 0.06 -24.60
CA VAL A 328 11.02 1.03 -23.57
C VAL A 328 10.81 0.33 -22.22
N THR A 329 10.19 -0.84 -22.20
CA THR A 329 10.05 -1.66 -20.98
C THR A 329 11.41 -2.03 -20.40
N SER A 330 12.35 -2.53 -21.20
CA SER A 330 13.71 -2.83 -20.72
C SER A 330 14.41 -1.57 -20.20
N SER A 331 14.25 -0.43 -20.90
CA SER A 331 14.80 0.86 -20.45
C SER A 331 14.21 1.28 -19.11
N TYR A 332 12.90 1.09 -18.90
CA TYR A 332 12.21 1.35 -17.64
C TYR A 332 12.77 0.46 -16.51
N ALA A 333 12.96 -0.84 -16.76
CA ALA A 333 13.55 -1.76 -15.81
C ALA A 333 14.96 -1.32 -15.38
N VAL A 334 15.78 -0.82 -16.31
CA VAL A 334 17.11 -0.27 -16.00
C VAL A 334 17.01 1.00 -15.14
N VAL A 335 16.20 1.97 -15.55
CA VAL A 335 16.13 3.29 -14.87
C VAL A 335 15.49 3.20 -13.48
N PHE A 336 14.36 2.51 -13.37
CA PHE A 336 13.53 2.54 -12.16
C PHE A 336 13.69 1.31 -11.28
N LEU A 337 14.05 0.15 -11.84
CA LEU A 337 14.16 -1.11 -11.10
C LEU A 337 15.62 -1.57 -10.93
N GLY A 338 16.58 -0.88 -11.54
CA GLY A 338 18.00 -1.21 -11.44
C GLY A 338 18.36 -2.56 -12.07
N ALA A 339 17.75 -2.90 -13.19
CA ALA A 339 18.20 -4.03 -14.01
C ALA A 339 19.54 -3.73 -14.70
N ASP A 340 20.34 -4.76 -14.98
CA ASP A 340 21.51 -4.63 -15.84
C ASP A 340 21.09 -4.55 -17.32
N GLY A 341 21.28 -3.37 -17.91
CA GLY A 341 20.91 -3.12 -19.31
C GLY A 341 21.71 -3.97 -20.31
N SER A 342 22.94 -4.37 -19.98
CA SER A 342 23.73 -5.23 -20.85
C SER A 342 23.18 -6.66 -20.89
N GLU A 343 22.72 -7.18 -19.74
CA GLU A 343 22.08 -8.49 -19.64
C GLU A 343 20.72 -8.52 -20.33
N LEU A 344 19.90 -7.48 -20.16
CA LEU A 344 18.63 -7.37 -20.87
C LEU A 344 18.83 -7.28 -22.38
N GLN A 345 19.84 -6.52 -22.83
CA GLN A 345 20.14 -6.41 -24.26
C GLN A 345 20.67 -7.71 -24.86
N HIS A 346 21.47 -8.47 -24.09
CA HIS A 346 21.97 -9.80 -24.49
C HIS A 346 20.84 -10.83 -24.56
N SER A 347 19.98 -10.82 -23.54
CA SER A 347 18.82 -11.72 -23.40
C SER A 347 17.71 -11.46 -24.42
N ALA A 348 17.73 -10.32 -25.11
CA ALA A 348 16.72 -9.98 -26.10
C ALA A 348 16.74 -10.87 -27.36
N HIS A 349 17.83 -11.63 -27.61
CA HIS A 349 18.03 -12.65 -28.68
C HIS A 349 17.60 -12.26 -30.11
N SER A 350 17.19 -11.01 -30.35
CA SER A 350 16.56 -10.53 -31.58
C SER A 350 17.17 -9.19 -31.97
N PRO A 351 17.79 -9.06 -33.15
CA PRO A 351 18.37 -7.80 -33.62
C PRO A 351 17.30 -6.81 -34.13
N THR A 352 16.03 -7.01 -33.75
CA THR A 352 14.93 -6.18 -34.24
C THR A 352 14.81 -4.91 -33.39
N PRO A 353 14.54 -3.75 -34.01
CA PRO A 353 14.57 -2.47 -33.31
C PRO A 353 13.68 -2.39 -32.07
N GLN A 354 12.57 -3.15 -32.04
CA GLN A 354 11.66 -3.17 -30.89
C GLN A 354 12.27 -3.70 -29.59
N TYR A 355 13.41 -4.40 -29.64
CA TYR A 355 14.11 -4.96 -28.48
C TYR A 355 15.47 -4.31 -28.21
N ILE A 356 15.81 -3.23 -28.92
CA ILE A 356 17.10 -2.56 -28.78
C ILE A 356 16.91 -1.28 -27.98
N MET A 357 17.53 -1.23 -26.79
CA MET A 357 17.55 -0.02 -25.97
C MET A 357 18.43 1.05 -26.62
N SER A 358 17.99 2.30 -26.54
CA SER A 358 18.68 3.48 -27.07
C SER A 358 18.35 4.71 -26.23
N ASP A 359 19.07 5.82 -26.42
CA ASP A 359 18.78 7.09 -25.74
C ASP A 359 17.30 7.48 -25.86
N ALA A 360 16.68 7.25 -27.02
CA ALA A 360 15.27 7.52 -27.24
C ALA A 360 14.34 6.65 -26.36
N THR A 361 14.65 5.37 -26.15
CA THR A 361 13.82 4.49 -25.30
C THR A 361 14.00 4.81 -23.83
N PHE A 362 15.19 5.26 -23.41
CA PHE A 362 15.44 5.79 -22.06
C PHE A 362 14.68 7.09 -21.79
N ASP A 363 14.65 8.01 -22.76
CA ASP A 363 13.89 9.26 -22.65
C ASP A 363 12.39 8.98 -22.53
N ILE A 364 11.85 8.07 -23.35
CA ILE A 364 10.44 7.66 -23.27
C ILE A 364 10.12 6.98 -21.94
N ALA A 365 10.95 6.03 -21.49
CA ALA A 365 10.75 5.35 -20.21
C ALA A 365 10.75 6.33 -19.03
N THR A 366 11.65 7.32 -19.05
CA THR A 366 11.72 8.38 -18.05
C THR A 366 10.46 9.25 -18.08
N GLY A 367 9.98 9.63 -19.26
CA GLY A 367 8.74 10.38 -19.43
C GLY A 367 7.51 9.64 -18.91
N ILE A 368 7.44 8.31 -19.09
CA ILE A 368 6.37 7.48 -18.52
C ILE A 368 6.47 7.47 -16.98
N GLY A 369 7.64 7.17 -16.42
CA GLY A 369 7.82 6.97 -14.97
C GLY A 369 7.82 8.25 -14.12
N GLN A 370 8.20 9.39 -14.70
CA GLN A 370 8.27 10.68 -13.99
C GLN A 370 7.09 11.59 -14.32
N ASP A 371 6.79 11.74 -15.61
CA ASP A 371 5.83 12.74 -16.10
C ASP A 371 4.45 12.15 -16.42
N LEU A 372 4.28 10.83 -16.25
CA LEU A 372 3.05 10.09 -16.58
C LEU A 372 2.62 10.29 -18.05
N ASN A 373 3.60 10.50 -18.94
CA ASN A 373 3.35 10.73 -20.34
C ASN A 373 3.20 9.41 -21.09
N CYS A 374 1.97 9.06 -21.45
CA CYS A 374 1.64 7.83 -22.17
C CYS A 374 1.41 8.02 -23.68
N GLY A 375 1.51 9.26 -24.17
CA GLY A 375 1.27 9.64 -25.57
C GLY A 375 0.09 10.59 -25.75
#